data_AF-A0A378TQ36-F1
#
_entry.id   AF-A0A378TQ36-F1
#
_cell.length_a   1.000
_cell.length_b   1.000
_cell.length_c   1.000
_cell.angle_alpha   90.00
_cell.angle_beta   90.00
_cell.angle_gamma   90.00
#
_symmetry.space_group_name_H-M   'P 1'
#
loop_
_entity.id
_entity.type
_entity.pdbx_description
1 polymer ?
#
loop_
_entity_poly.entity_id
_entity_poly.type
_entity_poly.pdbx_seq_one_letter_code
_entity_poly.pdbx_strand_id
1 'polypeptide(L)'
;MTQLLRVQNFNVSADGFGAGDGQSLERPFGHADPGTMFAWCGATASWPNRTEPGGTRGLDDYFTRDFANNIGAEIMGRNKFSPQRGPWADHDWRGWWGDEPPFHTPVYVMTHHLRPSFTLSDTTFHFVDDDPAEVLALARAAAQGKDVRLGGGATTIRQFLDADLVDTLHVAVSPLELGSGSRLWESPTQLDDRFHHDVVSSPSGVTHHLFWRD
;
A
#
# COMPACT_ATOMS: atom_id res chain seq x y z
N MET A 1 10.64 3.19 21.51
CA MET A 1 10.06 4.18 20.57
C MET A 1 8.62 3.76 20.34
N THR A 2 7.70 4.70 20.16
CA THR A 2 6.31 4.38 19.81
C THR A 2 6.30 3.82 18.38
N GLN A 3 5.62 2.71 18.14
CA GLN A 3 5.45 2.17 16.79
C GLN A 3 4.68 3.19 15.93
N LEU A 4 5.08 3.37 14.68
CA LEU A 4 4.39 4.26 13.74
C LEU A 4 3.43 3.47 12.85
N LEU A 5 2.32 4.12 12.44
CA LEU A 5 1.53 3.71 11.29
C LEU A 5 1.99 4.48 10.05
N ARG A 6 2.56 3.76 9.08
CA ARG A 6 3.24 4.35 7.93
C ARG A 6 2.56 3.94 6.62
N VAL A 7 2.17 4.91 5.80
CA VAL A 7 1.93 4.68 4.37
C VAL A 7 3.27 4.86 3.66
N GLN A 8 3.72 3.88 2.88
CA GLN A 8 4.97 4.01 2.13
C GLN A 8 4.91 3.28 0.79
N ASN A 9 5.59 3.86 -0.20
CA ASN A 9 5.59 3.38 -1.59
C ASN A 9 4.18 3.24 -2.18
N PHE A 10 3.23 4.06 -1.70
CA PHE A 10 1.90 4.10 -2.30
C PHE A 10 1.95 4.93 -3.58
N ASN A 11 1.38 4.43 -4.68
CA ASN A 11 1.40 5.13 -5.96
C ASN A 11 -0.01 5.60 -6.34
N VAL A 12 -0.08 6.81 -6.89
CA VAL A 12 -1.30 7.37 -7.48
C VAL A 12 -0.98 8.01 -8.83
N SER A 13 -1.99 8.15 -9.67
CA SER A 13 -1.96 9.01 -10.85
C SER A 13 -1.90 10.51 -10.45
N ALA A 14 -1.60 11.38 -11.42
CA ALA A 14 -1.55 12.84 -11.25
C ALA A 14 -2.87 13.42 -10.72
N ASP A 15 -3.99 12.80 -11.07
CA ASP A 15 -5.34 13.12 -10.61
C ASP A 15 -5.79 12.26 -9.39
N GLY A 16 -4.83 11.63 -8.70
CA GLY A 16 -4.96 11.11 -7.33
C GLY A 16 -5.54 9.70 -7.19
N PHE A 17 -5.62 8.90 -8.25
CA PHE A 17 -6.17 7.54 -8.21
C PHE A 17 -5.09 6.47 -8.02
N GLY A 18 -5.29 5.58 -7.04
CA GLY A 18 -4.39 4.45 -6.78
C GLY A 18 -4.73 3.18 -7.57
N ALA A 19 -5.93 3.11 -8.14
CA ALA A 19 -6.35 2.07 -9.07
C ALA A 19 -7.50 2.61 -9.92
N GLY A 20 -7.59 2.18 -11.17
CA GLY A 20 -8.69 2.51 -12.07
C GLY A 20 -9.95 1.65 -11.83
N ASP A 21 -11.04 2.04 -12.48
CA ASP A 21 -12.27 1.25 -12.52
C ASP A 21 -12.09 -0.12 -13.18
N GLY A 22 -12.93 -1.07 -12.79
CA GLY A 22 -13.01 -2.39 -13.42
C GLY A 22 -11.91 -3.35 -13.01
N GLN A 23 -11.41 -3.25 -11.77
CA GLN A 23 -10.49 -4.23 -11.22
C GLN A 23 -11.07 -5.66 -11.33
N SER A 24 -10.30 -6.57 -11.92
CA SER A 24 -10.65 -7.98 -12.13
C SER A 24 -9.42 -8.87 -11.89
N LEU A 25 -9.57 -10.18 -12.08
CA LEU A 25 -8.45 -11.12 -12.02
C LEU A 25 -7.37 -10.79 -13.07
N GLU A 26 -7.81 -10.46 -14.28
CA GLU A 26 -6.94 -10.13 -15.42
C GLU A 26 -6.38 -8.71 -15.32
N ARG A 27 -7.10 -7.82 -14.62
CA ARG A 27 -6.76 -6.41 -14.45
C ARG A 27 -6.77 -6.03 -12.97
N PRO A 28 -5.71 -6.34 -12.20
CA PRO A 28 -5.69 -6.09 -10.76
C PRO A 28 -5.82 -4.61 -10.37
N PHE A 29 -5.45 -3.70 -11.28
CA PHE A 29 -5.55 -2.24 -11.12
C PHE A 29 -6.66 -1.61 -11.98
N GLY A 30 -7.55 -2.43 -12.54
CA GLY A 30 -8.62 -1.96 -13.42
C GLY A 30 -8.09 -1.49 -14.76
N HIS A 31 -8.61 -0.37 -15.28
CA HIS A 31 -8.09 0.22 -16.51
C HIS A 31 -6.73 0.90 -16.36
N ALA A 32 -6.23 1.08 -15.13
CA ALA A 32 -4.89 1.62 -14.91
C ALA A 32 -3.81 0.61 -15.30
N ASP A 33 -2.74 1.09 -15.94
CA ASP A 33 -1.58 0.25 -16.27
C ASP A 33 -0.57 0.22 -15.11
N PRO A 34 -0.44 -0.91 -14.40
CA PRO A 34 0.52 -1.03 -13.31
C PRO A 34 1.98 -0.94 -13.79
N GLY A 35 2.28 -1.31 -15.04
CA GLY A 35 3.63 -1.21 -15.58
C GLY A 35 4.11 0.24 -15.63
N THR A 36 3.25 1.13 -16.12
CA THR A 36 3.51 2.58 -16.11
C THR A 36 3.48 3.16 -14.69
N MET A 37 2.47 2.82 -13.87
CA MET A 37 2.33 3.38 -12.52
C MET A 37 3.50 3.04 -11.59
N PHE A 38 4.01 1.80 -11.64
CA PHE A 38 5.08 1.32 -10.76
C PHE A 38 6.46 1.30 -11.43
N ALA A 39 6.62 1.92 -12.62
CA ALA A 39 7.89 1.95 -13.34
C ALA A 39 9.04 2.52 -12.49
N TRP A 40 8.76 3.57 -11.72
CA TRP A 40 9.74 4.26 -10.87
C TRP A 40 10.40 3.30 -9.86
N CYS A 41 9.61 2.49 -9.15
CA CYS A 41 10.10 1.56 -8.14
C CYS A 41 10.51 0.20 -8.74
N GLY A 42 9.82 -0.29 -9.77
CA GLY A 42 10.14 -1.56 -10.43
C GLY A 42 11.50 -1.56 -11.13
N ALA A 43 11.97 -0.41 -11.60
CA ALA A 43 13.31 -0.25 -12.18
C ALA A 43 14.44 -0.35 -11.14
N THR A 44 14.13 -0.12 -9.87
CA THR A 44 15.14 0.01 -8.80
C THR A 44 15.73 -1.33 -8.39
N ALA A 45 16.93 -1.28 -7.85
CA ALA A 45 17.64 -2.44 -7.35
C ALA A 45 17.08 -2.98 -6.02
N SER A 46 16.24 -2.21 -5.33
CA SER A 46 15.60 -2.60 -4.07
C SER A 46 14.12 -2.95 -4.21
N TRP A 47 13.61 -3.13 -5.43
CA TRP A 47 12.26 -3.63 -5.65
C TRP A 47 12.05 -5.00 -4.97
N PRO A 48 11.02 -5.18 -4.11
CA PRO A 48 10.86 -6.39 -3.31
C PRO A 48 10.76 -7.69 -4.11
N ASN A 49 10.22 -7.64 -5.34
CA ASN A 49 10.05 -8.82 -6.20
C ASN A 49 11.15 -8.95 -7.25
N ARG A 50 12.29 -8.25 -7.13
CA ARG A 50 13.38 -8.37 -8.10
C ARG A 50 14.15 -9.66 -7.88
N THR A 51 14.19 -10.52 -8.90
CA THR A 51 14.95 -11.79 -8.89
C THR A 51 16.32 -11.67 -9.56
N GLU A 52 16.47 -10.75 -10.50
CA GLU A 52 17.70 -10.56 -11.27
C GLU A 52 18.64 -9.53 -10.61
N PRO A 53 19.98 -9.74 -10.66
CA PRO A 53 20.94 -8.73 -10.24
C PRO A 53 20.78 -7.39 -10.98
N GLY A 54 21.16 -6.30 -10.34
CA GLY A 54 21.14 -4.95 -10.93
C GLY A 54 19.93 -4.12 -10.50
N GLY A 55 19.49 -3.21 -11.37
CA GLY A 55 18.48 -2.19 -11.08
C GLY A 55 19.08 -0.81 -10.81
N THR A 56 18.26 0.22 -10.98
CA THR A 56 18.68 1.60 -10.77
C THR A 56 18.89 1.91 -9.29
N ARG A 57 19.73 2.91 -9.04
CA ARG A 57 20.00 3.49 -7.72
C ARG A 57 19.66 4.97 -7.76
N GLY A 58 19.50 5.60 -6.59
CA GLY A 58 19.18 7.01 -6.46
C GLY A 58 17.93 7.23 -5.60
N LEU A 59 17.21 8.31 -5.87
CA LEU A 59 16.06 8.74 -5.06
C LEU A 59 14.91 7.71 -5.07
N ASP A 60 14.53 7.20 -6.25
CA ASP A 60 13.48 6.18 -6.36
C ASP A 60 13.86 4.90 -5.58
N ASP A 61 15.12 4.47 -5.67
CA ASP A 61 15.64 3.29 -4.96
C ASP A 61 15.70 3.56 -3.45
N TYR A 62 16.02 4.78 -3.03
CA TYR A 62 16.02 5.18 -1.62
C TYR A 62 14.63 5.00 -1.00
N PHE A 63 13.59 5.49 -1.66
CA PHE A 63 12.22 5.27 -1.19
C PHE A 63 11.81 3.81 -1.29
N THR A 64 12.17 3.10 -2.35
CA THR A 64 11.77 1.69 -2.53
C THR A 64 12.34 0.78 -1.44
N ARG A 65 13.57 1.05 -0.94
CA ARG A 65 14.18 0.31 0.18
C ARG A 65 13.34 0.33 1.45
N ASP A 66 12.57 1.40 1.66
CA ASP A 66 11.81 1.57 2.88
C ASP A 66 10.65 0.57 3.00
N PHE A 67 10.25 -0.07 1.89
CA PHE A 67 9.17 -1.07 1.83
C PHE A 67 9.20 -2.06 3.00
N ALA A 68 10.35 -2.64 3.32
CA ALA A 68 10.53 -3.62 4.41
C ALA A 68 11.26 -3.05 5.64
N ASN A 69 11.72 -1.79 5.58
CA ASN A 69 12.54 -1.20 6.62
C ASN A 69 11.72 -0.96 7.89
N ASN A 70 12.08 -1.65 8.98
CA ASN A 70 11.39 -1.58 10.27
C ASN A 70 9.88 -1.87 10.22
N ILE A 71 9.41 -2.69 9.28
CA ILE A 71 8.00 -3.11 9.25
C ILE A 71 7.84 -4.47 9.95
N GLY A 72 6.86 -4.55 10.85
CA GLY A 72 6.50 -5.78 11.57
C GLY A 72 5.13 -6.33 11.26
N ALA A 73 4.22 -5.53 10.69
CA ALA A 73 2.90 -5.95 10.24
C ALA A 73 2.40 -5.05 9.11
N GLU A 74 1.43 -5.54 8.34
CA GLU A 74 0.76 -4.76 7.31
C GLU A 74 -0.76 -4.79 7.45
N ILE A 75 -1.39 -3.67 7.09
CA ILE A 75 -2.83 -3.54 6.92
C ILE A 75 -3.12 -3.27 5.45
N MET A 76 -4.12 -3.95 4.89
CA MET A 76 -4.60 -3.68 3.54
C MET A 76 -6.11 -3.89 3.40
N GLY A 77 -6.71 -3.23 2.41
CA GLY A 77 -8.08 -3.47 2.01
C GLY A 77 -8.24 -4.72 1.16
N ARG A 78 -9.43 -5.31 1.23
CA ARG A 78 -9.82 -6.48 0.41
C ARG A 78 -9.51 -6.34 -1.09
N ASN A 79 -9.73 -5.16 -1.68
CA ASN A 79 -9.51 -4.95 -3.11
C ASN A 79 -8.03 -4.96 -3.51
N LYS A 80 -7.10 -4.75 -2.56
CA LYS A 80 -5.67 -4.99 -2.77
C LYS A 80 -5.36 -6.49 -2.72
N PHE A 81 -6.00 -7.22 -1.82
CA PHE A 81 -5.80 -8.66 -1.66
C PHE A 81 -6.44 -9.52 -2.77
N SER A 82 -7.61 -9.13 -3.30
CA SER A 82 -8.42 -10.02 -4.17
C SER A 82 -9.15 -9.32 -5.32
N PRO A 83 -9.33 -10.01 -6.47
CA PRO A 83 -10.18 -9.55 -7.56
C PRO A 83 -11.68 -9.74 -7.30
N GLN A 84 -12.07 -10.60 -6.36
CA GLN A 84 -13.49 -10.87 -6.12
C GLN A 84 -14.19 -9.61 -5.60
N ARG A 85 -15.48 -9.40 -5.88
CA ARG A 85 -16.29 -8.27 -5.38
C ARG A 85 -17.56 -8.85 -4.75
N GLY A 86 -17.75 -8.67 -3.44
CA GLY A 86 -18.81 -9.33 -2.66
C GLY A 86 -18.34 -10.60 -1.94
N PRO A 87 -19.26 -11.48 -1.50
CA PRO A 87 -18.94 -12.72 -0.78
C PRO A 87 -17.92 -13.59 -1.51
N TRP A 88 -17.12 -14.34 -0.74
CA TRP A 88 -16.19 -15.31 -1.32
C TRP A 88 -16.95 -16.41 -2.07
N ALA A 89 -16.60 -16.66 -3.34
CA ALA A 89 -17.14 -17.82 -4.06
C ALA A 89 -16.62 -19.14 -3.44
N ASP A 90 -15.35 -19.12 -3.06
CA ASP A 90 -14.59 -20.18 -2.39
C ASP A 90 -13.38 -19.53 -1.67
N HIS A 91 -12.53 -20.36 -1.04
CA HIS A 91 -11.31 -19.90 -0.37
C HIS A 91 -10.02 -20.23 -1.14
N ASP A 92 -10.12 -20.62 -2.42
CA ASP A 92 -8.98 -21.07 -3.22
C ASP A 92 -8.06 -19.90 -3.63
N TRP A 93 -8.60 -18.68 -3.71
CA TRP A 93 -7.79 -17.48 -3.90
C TRP A 93 -6.88 -17.24 -2.70
N ARG A 94 -5.56 -17.21 -2.91
CA ARG A 94 -4.56 -16.98 -1.86
C ARG A 94 -3.77 -15.66 -2.00
N GLY A 95 -4.17 -14.79 -2.92
CA GLY A 95 -3.50 -13.52 -3.21
C GLY A 95 -2.75 -13.51 -4.55
N TRP A 96 -2.18 -12.35 -4.91
CA TRP A 96 -1.54 -12.12 -6.21
C TRP A 96 -0.09 -12.64 -6.30
N TRP A 97 0.51 -12.98 -5.16
CA TRP A 97 1.96 -13.05 -5.01
C TRP A 97 2.55 -14.48 -5.02
N GLY A 98 1.80 -15.45 -5.53
CA GLY A 98 2.24 -16.85 -5.54
C GLY A 98 2.42 -17.41 -4.13
N ASP A 99 3.36 -18.34 -3.96
CA ASP A 99 3.62 -18.99 -2.67
C ASP A 99 4.52 -18.18 -1.73
N GLU A 100 5.15 -17.10 -2.22
CA GLU A 100 6.08 -16.24 -1.47
C GLU A 100 5.66 -14.76 -1.58
N PRO A 101 4.70 -14.30 -0.76
CA PRO A 101 4.32 -12.89 -0.75
C PRO A 101 5.47 -11.99 -0.28
N PRO A 102 5.59 -10.75 -0.79
CA PRO A 102 6.71 -9.86 -0.46
C PRO A 102 6.67 -9.29 0.96
N PHE A 103 5.67 -9.65 1.77
CA PHE A 103 5.36 -8.96 3.03
C PHE A 103 6.20 -9.45 4.20
N HIS A 104 6.47 -10.75 4.26
CA HIS A 104 7.26 -11.41 5.31
C HIS A 104 6.83 -11.02 6.74
N THR A 105 5.52 -10.76 6.92
CA THR A 105 4.90 -10.24 8.15
C THR A 105 3.44 -10.70 8.25
N PRO A 106 2.80 -10.59 9.43
CA PRO A 106 1.35 -10.67 9.55
C PRO A 106 0.66 -9.55 8.75
N VAL A 107 -0.33 -9.93 7.94
CA VAL A 107 -1.10 -9.03 7.07
C VAL A 107 -2.57 -9.05 7.49
N TYR A 108 -3.12 -7.89 7.82
CA TYR A 108 -4.52 -7.70 8.19
C TYR A 108 -5.29 -7.15 6.99
N VAL A 109 -6.07 -8.04 6.36
CA VAL A 109 -6.96 -7.74 5.24
C VAL A 109 -8.31 -7.30 5.79
N MET A 110 -8.63 -6.01 5.67
CA MET A 110 -9.93 -5.44 6.06
C MET A 110 -11.01 -5.82 5.05
N THR A 111 -12.07 -6.47 5.53
CA THR A 111 -13.15 -7.04 4.71
C THR A 111 -14.41 -7.30 5.54
N HIS A 112 -15.59 -6.99 5.00
CA HIS A 112 -16.89 -7.43 5.55
C HIS A 112 -17.22 -8.91 5.27
N HIS A 113 -16.34 -9.59 4.52
CA HIS A 113 -16.45 -11.01 4.23
C HIS A 113 -15.28 -11.72 4.90
N LEU A 114 -15.50 -12.20 6.11
CA LEU A 114 -14.50 -12.96 6.86
C LEU A 114 -14.21 -14.30 6.19
N ARG A 115 -12.97 -14.77 6.34
CA ARG A 115 -12.55 -16.13 5.97
C ARG A 115 -11.43 -16.58 6.91
N PRO A 116 -11.17 -17.90 7.03
CA PRO A 116 -10.05 -18.38 7.83
C PRO A 116 -8.71 -17.79 7.37
N SER A 117 -7.86 -17.49 8.36
CA SER A 117 -6.46 -17.14 8.11
C SER A 117 -5.72 -18.27 7.42
N PHE A 118 -4.71 -17.90 6.64
CA PHE A 118 -3.78 -18.84 6.05
C PHE A 118 -2.39 -18.21 5.92
N THR A 119 -1.39 -19.06 5.78
CA THR A 119 0.02 -18.69 5.69
C THR A 119 0.59 -19.10 4.34
N LEU A 120 1.38 -18.23 3.74
CA LEU A 120 2.21 -18.49 2.56
C LEU A 120 3.62 -18.04 2.92
N SER A 121 4.57 -18.99 2.90
CA SER A 121 5.90 -18.80 3.48
C SER A 121 5.84 -18.26 4.92
N ASP A 122 6.41 -17.09 5.20
CA ASP A 122 6.42 -16.40 6.48
C ASP A 122 5.35 -15.29 6.57
N THR A 123 4.53 -15.11 5.54
CA THR A 123 3.40 -14.18 5.53
C THR A 123 2.11 -14.88 5.97
N THR A 124 1.43 -14.35 6.98
CA THR A 124 0.10 -14.83 7.39
C THR A 124 -0.96 -13.78 7.12
N PHE A 125 -1.99 -14.13 6.37
CA PHE A 125 -3.13 -13.26 6.11
C PHE A 125 -4.23 -13.49 7.14
N HIS A 126 -4.65 -12.41 7.80
CA HIS A 126 -5.79 -12.34 8.71
C HIS A 126 -6.90 -11.52 8.06
N PHE A 127 -8.13 -11.98 8.14
CA PHE A 127 -9.29 -11.31 7.57
C PHE A 127 -10.11 -10.75 8.71
N VAL A 128 -10.22 -9.42 8.75
CA VAL A 128 -10.81 -8.69 9.88
C VAL A 128 -11.91 -7.75 9.39
N ASP A 129 -12.93 -7.59 10.23
CA ASP A 129 -14.12 -6.76 9.98
C ASP A 129 -14.34 -5.82 11.17
N ASP A 130 -13.32 -5.02 11.46
CA ASP A 130 -13.29 -4.10 12.58
C ASP A 130 -12.95 -2.68 12.10
N ASP A 131 -13.19 -1.70 12.97
CA ASP A 131 -12.86 -0.30 12.72
C ASP A 131 -11.33 -0.08 12.63
N PRO A 132 -10.86 0.97 11.93
CA PRO A 132 -9.42 1.22 11.71
C PRO A 132 -8.55 1.21 12.97
N ALA A 133 -9.07 1.75 14.09
CA ALA A 133 -8.33 1.80 15.36
C ALA A 133 -8.09 0.40 15.97
N GLU A 134 -9.10 -0.48 15.90
CA GLU A 134 -9.01 -1.84 16.40
C GLU A 134 -8.07 -2.69 15.53
N VAL A 135 -8.19 -2.56 14.20
CA VAL A 135 -7.27 -3.23 13.27
C VAL A 135 -5.83 -2.76 13.47
N LEU A 136 -5.61 -1.46 13.72
CA LEU A 136 -4.29 -0.93 14.05
C LEU A 136 -3.73 -1.50 15.35
N ALA A 137 -4.56 -1.63 16.39
CA ALA A 137 -4.14 -2.21 17.66
C ALA A 137 -3.69 -3.67 17.49
N LEU A 138 -4.46 -4.47 16.73
CA LEU A 138 -4.09 -5.85 16.38
C LEU A 138 -2.74 -5.90 15.63
N ALA A 139 -2.58 -5.06 14.60
CA ALA A 139 -1.36 -5.01 13.81
C ALA A 139 -0.14 -4.57 14.63
N ARG A 140 -0.29 -3.57 15.51
CA ARG A 140 0.79 -3.11 16.41
C ARG A 140 1.24 -4.22 17.36
N ALA A 141 0.28 -4.95 17.96
CA ALA A 141 0.59 -6.08 18.83
C ALA A 141 1.37 -7.19 18.10
N ALA A 142 1.03 -7.46 16.83
CA ALA A 142 1.71 -8.45 16.00
C ALA A 142 3.06 -7.97 15.44
N ALA A 143 3.28 -6.65 15.36
CA ALA A 143 4.48 -6.07 14.77
C ALA A 143 5.75 -6.16 15.64
N GLN A 144 5.68 -6.76 16.84
CA GLN A 144 6.84 -7.04 17.69
C GLN A 144 7.72 -5.80 17.96
N GLY A 145 7.09 -4.64 18.18
CA GLY A 145 7.78 -3.38 18.45
C GLY A 145 8.31 -2.64 17.21
N LYS A 146 8.12 -3.18 16.00
CA LYS A 146 8.38 -2.51 14.72
C LYS A 146 7.16 -1.72 14.24
N ASP A 147 7.30 -0.93 13.19
CA ASP A 147 6.20 -0.13 12.64
C ASP A 147 5.17 -1.00 11.89
N VAL A 148 3.98 -0.44 11.70
CA VAL A 148 2.91 -1.04 10.90
C VAL A 148 2.83 -0.32 9.56
N ARG A 149 2.81 -1.08 8.46
CA ARG A 149 2.58 -0.53 7.13
C ARG A 149 1.09 -0.50 6.82
N LEU A 150 0.57 0.66 6.44
CA LEU A 150 -0.74 0.80 5.83
C LEU A 150 -0.59 0.71 4.30
N GLY A 151 -0.72 -0.51 3.77
CA GLY A 151 -0.39 -0.83 2.39
C GLY A 151 -1.44 -0.43 1.35
N GLY A 152 -2.60 0.11 1.76
CA GLY A 152 -3.68 0.51 0.87
C GLY A 152 -4.71 -0.59 0.57
N GLY A 153 -5.61 -0.46 -0.41
CA GLY A 153 -5.65 0.60 -1.42
C GLY A 153 -6.11 1.98 -0.93
N ALA A 154 -6.34 2.91 -1.85
CA ALA A 154 -6.60 4.32 -1.53
C ALA A 154 -7.78 4.50 -0.57
N THR A 155 -8.87 3.75 -0.75
CA THR A 155 -10.03 3.78 0.17
C THR A 155 -9.66 3.39 1.59
N THR A 156 -8.82 2.36 1.78
CA THR A 156 -8.35 1.95 3.12
C THR A 156 -7.43 3.02 3.71
N ILE A 157 -6.52 3.61 2.94
CA ILE A 157 -5.69 4.71 3.43
C ILE A 157 -6.56 5.89 3.89
N ARG A 158 -7.58 6.25 3.11
CA ARG A 158 -8.54 7.30 3.47
C ARG A 158 -9.25 7.01 4.80
N GLN A 159 -9.69 5.78 5.04
CA GLN A 159 -10.33 5.41 6.33
C GLN A 159 -9.43 5.69 7.54
N PHE A 160 -8.13 5.43 7.44
CA PHE A 160 -7.19 5.71 8.53
C PHE A 160 -6.80 7.18 8.63
N LEU A 161 -6.76 7.90 7.49
CA LEU A 161 -6.61 9.35 7.49
C LEU A 161 -7.82 10.03 8.12
N ASP A 162 -9.03 9.60 7.82
CA ASP A 162 -10.27 10.15 8.38
C ASP A 162 -10.36 9.85 9.90
N ALA A 163 -9.78 8.74 10.36
CA ALA A 163 -9.66 8.38 11.77
C ALA A 163 -8.45 9.01 12.50
N ASP A 164 -7.65 9.84 11.81
CA ASP A 164 -6.44 10.50 12.33
C ASP A 164 -5.34 9.58 12.88
N LEU A 165 -5.25 8.36 12.33
CA LEU A 165 -4.35 7.31 12.81
C LEU A 165 -2.99 7.27 12.12
N VAL A 166 -2.84 7.92 10.95
CA VAL A 166 -1.63 7.83 10.14
C VAL A 166 -0.56 8.78 10.65
N ASP A 167 0.65 8.26 10.87
CA ASP A 167 1.76 9.04 11.41
C ASP A 167 2.65 9.61 10.29
N THR A 168 2.92 8.82 9.24
CA THR A 168 3.71 9.27 8.09
C THR A 168 3.16 8.73 6.77
N LEU A 169 3.31 9.49 5.69
CA LEU A 169 2.94 9.05 4.34
C LEU A 169 4.03 9.34 3.33
N HIS A 170 4.41 8.33 2.54
CA HIS A 170 5.10 8.49 1.27
C HIS A 170 4.17 8.08 0.13
N VAL A 171 3.88 9.03 -0.75
CA VAL A 171 3.06 8.82 -1.95
C VAL A 171 3.84 9.25 -3.20
N ALA A 172 4.00 8.34 -4.14
CA ALA A 172 4.58 8.58 -5.45
C ALA A 172 3.47 8.93 -6.45
N VAL A 173 3.57 10.08 -7.11
CA VAL A 173 2.62 10.55 -8.13
C VAL A 173 3.19 10.31 -9.51
N SER A 174 2.54 9.43 -10.27
CA SER A 174 2.90 9.10 -11.66
C SER A 174 2.37 10.17 -12.62
N PRO A 175 3.12 10.55 -13.67
CA PRO A 175 2.75 11.64 -14.59
C PRO A 175 1.72 11.19 -15.64
N LEU A 176 0.61 10.63 -15.19
CA LEU A 176 -0.53 10.18 -16.01
C LEU A 176 -1.83 10.48 -15.27
N GLU A 177 -2.93 10.62 -16.01
CA GLU A 177 -4.28 10.75 -15.44
C GLU A 177 -5.09 9.49 -15.72
N LEU A 178 -5.92 9.08 -14.75
CA LEU A 178 -6.83 7.93 -14.89
C LEU A 178 -8.28 8.36 -15.13
N GLY A 179 -8.69 9.52 -14.64
CA GLY A 179 -10.04 10.08 -14.74
C GLY A 179 -11.05 9.48 -13.77
N SER A 180 -10.91 8.21 -13.39
CA SER A 180 -11.80 7.54 -12.44
C SER A 180 -11.15 6.35 -11.72
N GLY A 181 -11.78 5.90 -10.63
CA GLY A 181 -11.33 4.76 -9.83
C GLY A 181 -11.26 5.04 -8.33
N SER A 182 -10.37 4.32 -7.64
CA SER A 182 -10.14 4.48 -6.20
C SER A 182 -9.22 5.67 -5.94
N ARG A 183 -9.81 6.81 -5.59
CA ARG A 183 -9.11 8.08 -5.36
C ARG A 183 -8.58 8.20 -3.92
N LEU A 184 -7.32 8.60 -3.76
CA LEU A 184 -6.74 8.97 -2.47
C LEU A 184 -7.11 10.42 -2.13
N TRP A 185 -6.84 11.33 -3.06
CA TRP A 185 -7.05 12.78 -2.91
C TRP A 185 -7.38 13.44 -4.25
N GLU A 186 -7.87 14.67 -4.20
CA GLU A 186 -7.94 15.56 -5.37
C GLU A 186 -6.65 16.37 -5.50
N SER A 187 -6.03 16.72 -4.37
CA SER A 187 -4.74 17.40 -4.29
C SER A 187 -4.01 16.96 -3.02
N PRO A 188 -2.68 16.76 -3.06
CA PRO A 188 -1.89 16.48 -1.87
C PRO A 188 -1.98 17.58 -0.79
N THR A 189 -2.28 18.83 -1.19
CA THR A 189 -2.44 19.97 -0.27
C THR A 189 -3.64 19.84 0.68
N GLN A 190 -4.52 18.86 0.45
CA GLN A 190 -5.62 18.53 1.36
C GLN A 190 -5.13 17.98 2.72
N LEU A 191 -3.83 17.68 2.85
CA LEU A 191 -3.23 17.15 4.07
C LEU A 191 -2.31 18.17 4.78
N ASP A 192 -2.11 19.37 4.22
CA ASP A 192 -1.14 20.37 4.72
C ASP A 192 -1.55 20.97 6.08
N ASP A 193 -2.82 20.86 6.46
CA ASP A 193 -3.33 21.33 7.76
C ASP A 193 -3.02 20.37 8.92
N ARG A 194 -2.61 19.15 8.59
CA ARG A 194 -2.41 18.04 9.56
C ARG A 194 -0.99 17.50 9.57
N PHE A 195 -0.23 17.73 8.50
CA PHE A 195 1.10 17.17 8.32
C PHE A 195 2.08 18.25 7.84
N HIS A 196 3.32 18.14 8.31
CA HIS A 196 4.45 18.69 7.58
C HIS A 196 4.55 17.98 6.22
N HIS A 197 4.87 18.72 5.16
CA HIS A 197 4.79 18.21 3.80
C HIS A 197 5.99 18.67 2.97
N ASP A 198 6.79 17.69 2.55
CA ASP A 198 7.89 17.87 1.60
C ASP A 198 7.55 17.24 0.24
N VAL A 199 8.05 17.86 -0.82
CA VAL A 199 7.84 17.40 -2.20
C VAL A 199 9.19 17.31 -2.91
N VAL A 200 9.45 16.17 -3.57
CA VAL A 200 10.66 15.97 -4.36
C VAL A 200 10.35 15.23 -5.66
N SER A 201 10.78 15.81 -6.79
CA SER A 201 10.68 15.15 -8.09
C SER A 201 11.90 14.28 -8.35
N SER A 202 11.68 13.07 -8.87
CA SER A 202 12.76 12.17 -9.26
C SER A 202 12.98 12.18 -10.79
N PRO A 203 14.18 11.81 -11.27
CA PRO A 203 14.47 11.74 -12.70
C PRO A 203 13.61 10.75 -13.51
N SER A 204 12.86 9.86 -12.85
CA SER A 204 11.90 8.97 -13.53
C SER A 204 10.60 9.67 -13.94
N GLY A 205 10.44 10.95 -13.57
CA GLY A 205 9.24 11.75 -13.87
C GLY A 205 8.16 11.63 -12.80
N VAL A 206 8.41 10.87 -11.72
CA VAL A 206 7.53 10.78 -10.55
C VAL A 206 7.79 11.93 -9.58
N THR A 207 6.73 12.43 -8.97
CA THR A 207 6.84 13.36 -7.84
C THR A 207 6.51 12.63 -6.55
N HIS A 208 7.42 12.63 -5.59
CA HIS A 208 7.22 12.05 -4.28
C HIS A 208 6.74 13.10 -3.30
N HIS A 209 5.65 12.79 -2.62
CA HIS A 209 5.12 13.55 -1.50
C HIS A 209 5.43 12.80 -0.20
N LEU A 210 5.97 13.54 0.76
CA LEU A 210 6.38 13.07 2.07
C LEU A 210 5.61 13.86 3.13
N PHE A 211 4.81 13.17 3.93
CA PHE A 211 4.03 13.75 5.01
C PHE A 211 4.43 13.14 6.35
N TRP A 212 4.57 13.98 7.38
CA TRP A 212 4.79 13.53 8.75
C TRP A 212 4.20 14.52 9.75
N ARG A 213 3.98 14.08 10.99
CA ARG A 213 3.53 14.93 12.10
C ARG A 213 4.44 14.73 13.31
N ASP A 214 4.44 15.71 14.23
CA ASP A 214 5.27 15.72 15.44
C ASP A 214 4.87 14.67 16.48
#